data_AF-A0A348RWZ9-F1
#
_entry.id   AF-A0A348RWZ9-F1
#
_cell.length_a   1.000
_cell.length_b   1.000
_cell.length_c   1.000
_cell.angle_alpha   90.00
_cell.angle_beta   90.00
_cell.angle_gamma   90.00
#
_symmetry.space_group_name_H-M   'P 1'
#
loop_
_entity.id
_entity.type
_entity.pdbx_description
1 polymer ?
#
loop_
_entity_poly.entity_id
_entity_poly.type
_entity_poly.pdbx_seq_one_letter_code
_entity_poly.pdbx_strand_id
1 'polypeptide(L)'
;MSADHHNEKNALSFKMKSIQDKDVDLKNYKGKVVLMVNVASKCGYTPQYDGLQKLHSQFKDDGFSVIGFPCNNFGAQEPGTHTEILSFCKENYGVTFPMMGKIDVKGEKQSPLYKYLTTHPDHGGDVRWNFEKFLV
;
A
#
# COMPACT_ATOMS: atom_id res chain seq x y z
N MET A 1 1.63 35.29 -17.16
CA MET A 1 1.23 33.92 -17.52
C MET A 1 1.22 33.12 -16.23
N SER A 2 0.10 33.12 -15.54
CA SER A 2 -0.05 32.41 -14.27
C SER A 2 -0.19 30.93 -14.59
N ALA A 3 0.81 30.14 -14.24
CA ALA A 3 0.69 28.69 -14.26
C ALA A 3 -0.22 28.32 -13.08
N ASP A 4 -1.50 28.11 -13.39
CA ASP A 4 -2.48 27.53 -12.48
C ASP A 4 -1.92 26.23 -11.91
N HIS A 5 -1.48 26.30 -10.65
CA HIS A 5 -1.16 25.13 -9.85
C HIS A 5 -2.49 24.44 -9.54
N HIS A 6 -2.95 23.60 -10.46
CA HIS A 6 -3.97 22.60 -10.15
C HIS A 6 -3.49 21.80 -8.95
N ASN A 7 -4.09 22.08 -7.79
CA ASN A 7 -4.03 21.26 -6.60
C ASN A 7 -4.85 19.98 -6.88
N GLU A 8 -4.40 19.19 -7.84
CA GLU A 8 -5.00 17.91 -8.15
C GLU A 8 -4.68 16.95 -7.02
N LYS A 9 -5.74 16.51 -6.35
CA LYS A 9 -5.71 15.45 -5.37
C LYS A 9 -5.15 14.21 -6.06
N ASN A 10 -3.92 13.84 -5.74
CA ASN A 10 -3.26 12.62 -6.21
C ASN A 10 -3.06 11.62 -5.07
N ALA A 11 -2.71 10.38 -5.39
CA ALA A 11 -2.54 9.31 -4.41
C ALA A 11 -1.44 9.59 -3.36
N LEU A 12 -0.46 10.46 -3.66
CA LEU A 12 0.57 10.85 -2.70
C LEU A 12 0.15 12.03 -1.80
N SER A 13 -1.04 12.59 -1.95
CA SER A 13 -1.52 13.71 -1.12
C SER A 13 -2.08 13.29 0.25
N PHE A 14 -2.25 11.99 0.50
CA PHE A 14 -2.87 11.46 1.71
C PHE A 14 -1.86 11.30 2.86
N LYS A 15 -2.37 11.35 4.10
CA LYS A 15 -1.65 11.00 5.32
C LYS A 15 -2.20 9.70 5.89
N MET A 16 -1.29 8.86 6.38
CA MET A 16 -1.60 7.52 6.88
C MET A 16 -0.91 7.30 8.23
N LYS A 17 -1.35 6.26 8.94
CA LYS A 17 -0.57 5.67 10.04
C LYS A 17 0.28 4.53 9.49
N SER A 18 1.53 4.44 9.91
CA SER A 18 2.34 3.24 9.70
C SER A 18 1.79 2.09 10.53
N ILE A 19 2.27 0.87 10.26
CA ILE A 19 1.96 -0.30 11.09
C ILE A 19 2.46 -0.16 12.54
N GLN A 20 3.31 0.82 12.83
CA GLN A 20 3.77 1.14 14.19
C GLN A 20 3.09 2.39 14.75
N ASP A 21 1.93 2.77 14.20
CA ASP A 21 1.10 3.91 14.59
C ASP A 21 1.78 5.30 14.49
N LYS A 22 2.86 5.40 13.72
CA LYS A 22 3.53 6.67 13.40
C LYS A 22 2.84 7.36 12.23
N ASP A 23 2.77 8.69 12.26
CA ASP A 23 2.27 9.45 11.11
C ASP A 23 3.20 9.32 9.91
N VAL A 24 2.62 9.07 8.74
CA VAL A 24 3.32 9.03 7.46
C VAL A 24 2.61 9.95 6.48
N ASP A 25 3.33 10.96 6.00
CA ASP A 25 2.87 11.80 4.88
C ASP A 25 3.31 11.15 3.57
N LEU A 26 2.36 10.73 2.72
CA LEU A 26 2.70 10.09 1.44
C LEU A 26 3.37 11.06 0.46
N LYS A 27 3.32 12.38 0.72
CA LYS A 27 4.06 13.37 -0.06
C LYS A 27 5.58 13.16 0.01
N ASN A 28 6.06 12.48 1.05
CA ASN A 28 7.47 12.11 1.19
C ASN A 28 7.96 11.14 0.10
N TYR A 29 7.04 10.53 -0.66
CA TYR A 29 7.35 9.68 -1.81
C TYR A 29 7.28 10.43 -3.15
N LYS A 30 7.08 11.76 -3.15
CA LYS A 30 7.06 12.55 -4.39
C LYS A 30 8.37 12.39 -5.17
N GLY A 31 8.26 12.16 -6.49
CA GLY A 31 9.40 11.90 -7.36
C GLY A 31 9.85 10.44 -7.38
N LYS A 32 9.16 9.56 -6.64
CA LYS A 32 9.34 8.11 -6.73
C LYS A 32 8.20 7.47 -7.52
N VAL A 33 8.51 6.35 -8.16
CA VAL A 33 7.50 5.40 -8.63
C VAL A 33 7.07 4.54 -7.43
N VAL A 34 5.77 4.53 -7.11
CA VAL A 34 5.27 3.86 -5.91
C VAL A 34 4.31 2.72 -6.28
N LEU A 35 4.68 1.50 -5.90
CA LEU A 35 3.82 0.32 -6.00
C LEU A 35 3.06 0.12 -4.68
N MET A 36 1.79 0.50 -4.66
CA MET A 36 0.89 0.32 -3.53
C MET A 36 0.19 -1.05 -3.62
N VAL A 37 0.25 -1.84 -2.55
CA VAL A 37 -0.27 -3.23 -2.55
C VAL A 37 -1.11 -3.48 -1.31
N ASN A 38 -2.34 -3.97 -1.47
CA ASN A 38 -3.11 -4.48 -0.33
C ASN A 38 -2.66 -5.90 -0.01
N VAL A 39 -2.28 -6.17 1.23
CA VAL A 39 -1.60 -7.43 1.60
C VAL A 39 -2.34 -8.19 2.68
N ALA A 40 -2.05 -9.49 2.77
CA ALA A 40 -2.62 -10.42 3.74
C ALA A 40 -1.58 -11.48 4.14
N SER A 41 -1.51 -11.87 5.41
CA SER A 41 -0.57 -12.90 5.89
C SER A 41 -1.05 -14.32 5.62
N LYS A 42 -2.35 -14.59 5.68
CA LYS A 42 -2.95 -15.93 5.55
C LYS A 42 -3.62 -16.16 4.18
N CYS A 43 -3.02 -15.65 3.12
CA CYS A 43 -3.51 -15.75 1.75
C CYS A 43 -2.70 -16.76 0.93
N GLY A 44 -3.32 -17.43 -0.05
CA GLY A 44 -2.57 -18.25 -1.03
C GLY A 44 -1.57 -17.44 -1.86
N TYR A 45 -1.72 -16.12 -1.91
CA TYR A 45 -0.80 -15.20 -2.57
C TYR A 45 0.23 -14.55 -1.64
N THR A 46 0.25 -14.89 -0.35
CA THR A 46 1.27 -14.41 0.59
C THR A 46 2.71 -14.59 0.09
N PRO A 47 3.08 -15.69 -0.63
CA PRO A 47 4.42 -15.82 -1.20
C PRO A 47 4.84 -14.69 -2.17
N GLN A 48 3.91 -13.84 -2.64
CA GLN A 48 4.26 -12.65 -3.43
C GLN A 48 5.11 -11.62 -2.65
N TYR A 49 5.15 -11.68 -1.32
CA TYR A 49 6.04 -10.85 -0.51
C TYR A 49 7.51 -10.96 -0.94
N ASP A 50 7.99 -12.15 -1.33
CA ASP A 50 9.36 -12.34 -1.82
C ASP A 50 9.64 -11.53 -3.08
N GLY A 51 8.71 -11.57 -4.03
CA GLY A 51 8.80 -10.81 -5.28
C GLY A 51 8.75 -9.31 -5.03
N LEU A 52 7.86 -8.85 -4.15
CA LEU A 52 7.76 -7.44 -3.76
C LEU A 52 9.02 -6.95 -3.05
N GLN A 53 9.57 -7.74 -2.14
CA GLN A 53 10.80 -7.43 -1.43
C GLN A 53 12.00 -7.36 -2.38
N LYS A 54 12.08 -8.28 -3.35
CA LYS A 54 13.10 -8.26 -4.40
C LYS A 54 13.00 -7.00 -5.26
N LEU A 55 11.81 -6.67 -5.75
CA LEU A 55 11.56 -5.44 -6.52
C LEU A 55 11.95 -4.19 -5.72
N HIS A 56 11.52 -4.11 -4.46
CA HIS A 56 11.87 -2.99 -3.60
C HIS A 56 13.37 -2.87 -3.44
N SER A 57 14.06 -3.97 -3.13
CA SER A 57 15.50 -3.97 -2.90
C SER A 57 16.29 -3.60 -4.16
N GLN A 58 15.82 -4.04 -5.32
CA GLN A 58 16.47 -3.80 -6.60
C GLN A 58 16.38 -2.34 -7.04
N PHE A 59 15.24 -1.67 -6.83
CA PHE A 59 14.98 -0.35 -7.43
C PHE A 59 14.84 0.80 -6.42
N LYS A 60 14.94 0.54 -5.11
CA LYS A 60 14.74 1.59 -4.09
C LYS A 60 15.68 2.79 -4.25
N ASP A 61 16.91 2.53 -4.70
CA ASP A 61 17.95 3.55 -4.88
C ASP A 61 17.77 4.30 -6.21
N ASP A 62 16.97 3.75 -7.14
CA ASP A 62 16.58 4.34 -8.43
C ASP A 62 15.21 5.07 -8.35
N GLY A 63 14.74 5.40 -7.15
CA GLY A 63 13.49 6.12 -6.95
C GLY A 63 12.23 5.26 -7.01
N PHE A 64 12.30 3.98 -6.63
CA PHE A 64 11.13 3.11 -6.48
C PHE A 64 10.76 2.85 -5.01
N SER A 65 9.49 2.60 -4.70
CA SER A 65 9.09 2.05 -3.40
C SER A 65 7.89 1.14 -3.52
N VAL A 66 7.93 0.00 -2.83
CA VAL A 66 6.71 -0.74 -2.48
C VAL A 66 6.14 -0.13 -1.21
N ILE A 67 4.81 -0.09 -1.08
CA ILE A 67 4.13 0.23 0.18
C ILE A 67 3.04 -0.82 0.41
N GLY A 68 3.14 -1.56 1.52
CA GLY A 68 2.16 -2.56 1.91
C GLY A 68 1.04 -1.99 2.77
N PHE A 69 -0.20 -2.34 2.44
CA PHE A 69 -1.40 -1.98 3.18
C PHE A 69 -2.11 -3.26 3.65
N PRO A 70 -1.87 -3.71 4.89
CA PRO A 70 -2.60 -4.85 5.45
C PRO A 70 -4.11 -4.59 5.40
N CYS A 71 -4.88 -5.57 4.93
CA CYS A 71 -6.34 -5.46 4.89
C CYS A 71 -7.01 -6.81 5.21
N ASN A 72 -8.10 -6.79 5.97
CA ASN A 72 -8.81 -8.01 6.36
C ASN A 72 -10.11 -8.23 5.57
N ASN A 73 -10.30 -7.49 4.46
CA ASN A 73 -11.57 -7.49 3.70
C ASN A 73 -11.82 -8.77 2.90
N PHE A 74 -10.79 -9.57 2.65
CA PHE A 74 -10.86 -10.76 1.78
C PHE A 74 -10.56 -12.02 2.59
N GLY A 75 -11.59 -12.85 2.80
CA GLY A 75 -11.47 -14.14 3.48
C GLY A 75 -10.97 -14.07 4.93
N ALA A 76 -11.02 -12.90 5.58
CA ALA A 76 -10.44 -12.66 6.90
C ALA A 76 -8.96 -13.12 7.00
N GLN A 77 -8.18 -12.92 5.94
CA GLN A 77 -6.81 -13.43 5.79
C GLN A 77 -5.73 -12.54 6.42
N GLU A 78 -6.11 -11.45 7.09
CA GLU A 78 -5.21 -10.58 7.86
C GLU A 78 -5.79 -10.28 9.28
N PRO A 79 -6.06 -11.33 10.08
CA PRO A 79 -6.73 -11.18 11.37
C PRO A 79 -5.83 -10.58 12.46
N GLY A 80 -4.51 -10.62 12.26
CA GLY A 80 -3.52 -10.22 13.25
C GLY A 80 -3.57 -8.74 13.63
N THR A 81 -2.97 -8.46 14.78
CA THR A 81 -2.59 -7.12 15.24
C THR A 81 -1.43 -6.58 14.40
N HIS A 82 -1.21 -5.28 14.48
CA HIS A 82 -0.09 -4.63 13.80
C HIS A 82 1.27 -5.28 14.12
N THR A 83 1.52 -5.61 15.38
CA THR A 83 2.77 -6.25 15.81
C THR A 83 2.94 -7.65 15.21
N GLU A 84 1.87 -8.45 15.21
CA GLU A 84 1.90 -9.82 14.64
C GLU A 84 2.12 -9.78 13.13
N ILE A 85 1.43 -8.87 12.42
CA ILE A 85 1.58 -8.71 10.97
C ILE A 85 3.00 -8.27 10.62
N LEU A 86 3.54 -7.27 11.33
CA LEU A 86 4.89 -6.78 11.09
C LEU A 86 5.94 -7.88 11.34
N SER A 87 5.79 -8.63 12.44
CA SER A 87 6.70 -9.73 12.78
C SER A 87 6.63 -10.83 11.73
N PHE A 88 5.41 -11.24 11.33
CA PHE A 88 5.20 -12.21 10.25
C PHE A 88 5.91 -11.81 8.95
N CYS A 89 5.72 -10.58 8.48
CA CYS A 89 6.32 -10.11 7.23
C CYS A 89 7.85 -10.07 7.29
N LYS A 90 8.41 -9.69 8.44
CA LYS A 90 9.87 -9.63 8.63
C LYS A 90 10.51 -11.00 8.76
N GLU A 91 9.95 -11.86 9.61
CA GLU A 91 10.54 -13.16 9.93
C GLU A 91 10.44 -14.14 8.77
N ASN A 92 9.34 -14.09 8.00
CA ASN A 92 9.11 -15.07 6.94
C ASN A 92 9.58 -14.61 5.55
N TYR A 93 9.62 -13.30 5.31
CA TYR A 93 9.88 -12.73 3.97
C TYR A 93 10.94 -11.63 3.95
N GLY A 94 11.53 -11.28 5.10
CA GLY A 94 12.55 -10.24 5.19
C GLY A 94 12.06 -8.86 4.73
N VAL A 95 10.76 -8.58 4.85
CA VAL A 95 10.17 -7.33 4.34
C VAL A 95 10.84 -6.11 4.98
N THR A 96 11.39 -5.24 4.13
CA THR A 96 11.99 -3.96 4.52
C THR A 96 11.25 -2.75 3.94
N PHE A 97 10.33 -2.96 2.99
CA PHE A 97 9.52 -1.87 2.46
C PHE A 97 8.52 -1.34 3.51
N PRO A 98 8.10 -0.07 3.40
CA PRO A 98 7.13 0.54 4.30
C PRO A 98 5.81 -0.23 4.40
N MET A 99 5.36 -0.47 5.63
CA MET A 99 4.08 -1.09 5.96
C MET A 99 3.19 -0.08 6.68
N MET A 100 1.97 0.10 6.17
CA MET A 100 0.96 0.96 6.79
C MET A 100 0.14 0.21 7.83
N GLY A 101 -0.60 0.95 8.64
CA GLY A 101 -1.60 0.39 9.53
C GLY A 101 -2.69 -0.33 8.73
N LYS A 102 -3.42 -1.24 9.38
CA LYS A 102 -4.48 -1.99 8.76
C LYS A 102 -5.61 -1.06 8.31
N ILE A 103 -6.06 -1.21 7.07
CA ILE A 103 -7.13 -0.39 6.48
C ILE A 103 -8.17 -1.23 5.77
N ASP A 104 -9.35 -0.64 5.55
CA ASP A 104 -10.33 -1.17 4.62
C ASP A 104 -10.04 -0.67 3.20
N VAL A 105 -10.00 -1.61 2.25
CA VAL A 105 -9.74 -1.31 0.82
C VAL A 105 -10.99 -1.45 -0.06
N LYS A 106 -12.12 -1.85 0.53
CA LYS A 106 -13.44 -1.90 -0.10
C LYS A 106 -14.57 -1.72 0.92
N GLY A 107 -15.79 -1.47 0.43
CA GLY A 107 -16.99 -1.29 1.25
C GLY A 107 -17.11 0.10 1.86
N GLU A 108 -18.09 0.30 2.75
CA GLU A 108 -18.44 1.62 3.30
C GLU A 108 -17.27 2.31 4.02
N LYS A 109 -16.46 1.51 4.72
CA LYS A 109 -15.29 1.96 5.48
C LYS A 109 -14.01 2.10 4.65
N GLN A 110 -14.08 1.87 3.34
CA GLN A 110 -12.92 1.96 2.46
C GLN A 110 -12.16 3.28 2.67
N SER A 111 -10.84 3.17 2.83
CA SER A 111 -9.97 4.31 3.09
C SER A 111 -10.06 5.36 1.98
N PRO A 112 -9.90 6.65 2.30
CA PRO A 112 -9.91 7.71 1.29
C PRO A 112 -8.88 7.52 0.17
N LEU A 113 -7.71 6.94 0.50
CA LEU A 113 -6.68 6.59 -0.49
C LEU A 113 -7.20 5.54 -1.47
N TYR A 114 -7.75 4.42 -0.97
CA TYR A 114 -8.24 3.37 -1.86
C TYR A 114 -9.47 3.80 -2.66
N LYS A 115 -10.36 4.62 -2.09
CA LYS A 115 -11.45 5.26 -2.86
C LYS A 115 -10.89 6.02 -4.06
N TYR A 116 -9.82 6.80 -3.86
CA TYR A 116 -9.17 7.52 -4.95
C TYR A 116 -8.57 6.56 -5.99
N LEU A 117 -7.79 5.58 -5.55
CA LEU A 117 -7.12 4.61 -6.43
C LEU A 117 -8.12 3.82 -7.28
N THR A 118 -9.24 3.36 -6.70
CA THR A 118 -10.24 2.56 -7.42
C THR A 118 -11.11 3.38 -8.37
N THR A 119 -11.11 4.71 -8.27
CA THR A 119 -11.89 5.61 -9.17
C THR A 119 -11.08 6.20 -10.32
N HIS A 120 -9.79 5.87 -10.43
CA HIS A 120 -8.94 6.43 -11.47
C HIS A 120 -9.40 5.96 -12.87
N PRO A 121 -9.56 6.84 -13.88
CA PRO A 121 -10.17 6.46 -15.15
C PRO A 121 -9.38 5.41 -15.95
N ASP A 122 -8.04 5.43 -15.86
CA ASP A 122 -7.19 4.57 -16.68
C ASP A 122 -6.88 3.20 -16.05
N HIS A 123 -6.85 3.14 -14.71
CA HIS A 123 -6.42 1.96 -13.94
C HIS A 123 -7.33 1.65 -12.74
N GLY A 124 -8.51 2.26 -12.69
CA GLY A 124 -9.50 2.06 -11.65
C GLY A 124 -10.25 0.74 -11.77
N GLY A 125 -11.05 0.47 -10.75
CA GLY A 125 -11.73 -0.79 -10.55
C GLY A 125 -11.69 -1.19 -9.08
N ASP A 126 -12.74 -1.87 -8.63
CA ASP A 126 -12.79 -2.40 -7.27
C ASP A 126 -11.62 -3.35 -7.02
N VAL A 127 -11.02 -3.26 -5.82
CA VAL A 127 -10.05 -4.25 -5.37
C VAL A 127 -10.74 -5.63 -5.33
N ARG A 128 -10.26 -6.55 -6.16
CA ARG A 128 -10.89 -7.86 -6.34
C ARG A 128 -10.43 -8.88 -5.30
N TRP A 129 -9.17 -8.79 -4.88
CA TRP A 129 -8.58 -9.71 -3.91
C TRP A 129 -7.39 -9.11 -3.16
N ASN A 130 -6.79 -9.90 -2.27
CA ASN A 130 -5.48 -9.61 -1.70
C ASN A 130 -4.41 -9.56 -2.80
N PHE A 131 -3.41 -8.70 -2.63
CA PHE A 131 -2.28 -8.46 -3.54
C PHE A 131 -2.62 -7.77 -4.87
N GLU A 132 -3.71 -7.00 -4.92
CA GLU A 132 -3.96 -6.02 -5.98
C GLU A 132 -2.91 -4.91 -5.91
N LYS A 133 -2.55 -4.33 -7.06
CA LYS A 133 -1.41 -3.41 -7.17
C LYS A 133 -1.83 -2.16 -7.92
N PHE A 134 -1.44 -1.01 -7.37
CA PHE A 134 -1.57 0.29 -8.03
C PHE A 134 -0.17 0.89 -8.18
N LEU A 135 0.19 1.28 -9.40
CA LEU A 135 1.42 2.01 -9.68
C LEU A 135 1.09 3.50 -9.77
N VAL A 136 1.81 4.32 -9.00
CA VAL A 136 1.61 5.77 -8.86
C VAL A 136 2.91 6.50 -9.17
#